data_AF-A0A422N7H4-F1
#
_entry.id   AF-A0A422N7H4-F1
#
_cell.length_a   1.000
_cell.length_b   1.000
_cell.length_c   1.000
_cell.angle_alpha   90.00
_cell.angle_beta   90.00
_cell.angle_gamma   90.00
#
_symmetry.space_group_name_H-M   'P 1'
#
loop_
_entity.id
_entity.type
_entity.pdbx_description
1 polymer ?
#
loop_
_entity_poly.entity_id
_entity_poly.type
_entity_poly.pdbx_seq_one_letter_code
_entity_poly.pdbx_strand_id
1 'polypeptide(L)'
;MKALVSLWLVFLLQRCLPFLLLLLFLCLAQCQCHLLSSPHHSGRRMGHLEQWRSRQKIGMGKGSRHCVICSNQKAIIRKYELNVCRQCFRENATHIGFNKLR
;
A
#
# COMPACT_ATOMS: atom_id res chain seq x y z
N MET A 1 -31.92 65.43 -8.68
CA MET A 1 -31.36 64.62 -7.58
C MET A 1 -32.04 63.25 -7.46
N LYS A 2 -32.16 62.49 -8.56
CA LYS A 2 -32.79 61.13 -8.55
C LYS A 2 -31.94 60.05 -9.25
N ALA A 3 -30.85 60.43 -9.92
CA ALA A 3 -30.06 59.52 -10.75
C ALA A 3 -28.86 58.86 -10.03
N LEU A 4 -28.46 59.33 -8.85
CA LEU A 4 -27.30 58.80 -8.12
C LEU A 4 -27.62 57.59 -7.22
N VAL A 5 -28.88 57.43 -6.80
CA VAL A 5 -29.29 56.31 -5.92
C VAL A 5 -29.49 55.01 -6.70
N SER A 6 -29.85 55.10 -8.00
CA SER A 6 -30.12 53.94 -8.85
C SER A 6 -28.85 53.19 -9.25
N LEU A 7 -27.74 53.90 -9.50
CA LEU A 7 -26.47 53.26 -9.88
C LEU A 7 -25.82 52.51 -8.71
N TRP A 8 -25.93 53.00 -7.49
CA TRP A 8 -25.34 52.35 -6.31
C TRP A 8 -26.03 51.03 -5.96
N LEU A 9 -27.36 50.98 -6.12
CA LEU A 9 -28.16 49.77 -5.90
C LEU A 9 -27.89 48.69 -6.96
N VAL A 10 -27.74 49.11 -8.22
CA VAL A 10 -27.41 48.23 -9.35
C VAL A 10 -25.97 47.68 -9.21
N PHE A 11 -25.03 48.49 -8.73
CA PHE A 11 -23.64 48.06 -8.48
C PHE A 11 -23.50 47.10 -7.29
N LEU A 12 -24.33 47.25 -6.24
CA LEU A 12 -24.40 46.27 -5.14
C LEU A 12 -25.02 44.94 -5.59
N LEU A 13 -26.03 44.97 -6.46
CA LEU A 13 -26.68 43.75 -6.96
C LEU A 13 -25.82 42.97 -7.97
N GLN A 14 -25.01 43.67 -8.78
CA GLN A 14 -24.14 43.04 -9.79
C GLN A 14 -22.79 42.51 -9.26
N ARG A 15 -22.35 42.93 -8.06
CA ARG A 15 -21.11 42.40 -7.44
C ARG A 15 -21.32 41.25 -6.46
N CYS A 16 -22.54 41.01 -5.99
CA CYS A 16 -22.83 39.95 -5.02
C CYS A 16 -23.13 38.59 -5.68
N LEU A 17 -23.79 38.61 -6.85
CA LEU A 17 -24.17 37.42 -7.61
C LEU A 17 -22.98 36.57 -8.12
N PRO A 18 -21.83 37.11 -8.58
CA PRO A 18 -20.73 36.28 -9.06
C PRO A 18 -19.97 35.56 -7.93
N PHE A 19 -19.96 36.10 -6.71
CA PHE A 19 -19.29 35.46 -5.56
C PHE A 19 -20.09 34.27 -5.04
N LEU A 20 -21.43 34.36 -5.07
CA LEU A 20 -22.33 33.26 -4.70
C LEU A 20 -22.34 32.15 -5.76
N LEU A 21 -22.25 32.50 -7.06
CA LEU A 21 -22.10 31.52 -8.14
C LEU A 21 -20.74 30.80 -8.07
N LEU A 22 -19.64 31.49 -7.75
CA LEU A 22 -18.32 30.88 -7.61
C LEU A 22 -18.28 29.85 -6.46
N LEU A 23 -18.95 30.15 -5.33
CA LEU A 23 -19.11 29.23 -4.20
C LEU A 23 -19.93 27.98 -4.56
N LEU A 24 -21.00 28.12 -5.37
CA LEU A 24 -21.77 26.98 -5.87
C LEU A 24 -20.98 26.13 -6.89
N PHE A 25 -20.18 26.76 -7.77
CA PHE A 25 -19.33 26.05 -8.72
C PHE A 25 -18.16 25.30 -8.05
N LEU A 26 -17.54 25.87 -7.01
CA LEU A 26 -16.55 25.17 -6.18
C LEU A 26 -17.17 24.00 -5.40
N CYS A 27 -18.39 24.15 -4.90
CA CYS A 27 -19.12 23.10 -4.20
C CYS A 27 -19.48 21.92 -5.14
N LEU A 28 -19.88 22.19 -6.38
CA LEU A 28 -20.15 21.16 -7.40
C LEU A 28 -18.85 20.49 -7.89
N ALA A 29 -17.76 21.25 -8.05
CA ALA A 29 -16.46 20.71 -8.43
C ALA A 29 -15.84 19.80 -7.36
N GLN A 30 -16.11 20.05 -6.07
CA GLN A 30 -15.68 19.19 -4.96
C GLN A 30 -16.55 17.94 -4.78
N CYS A 31 -17.79 17.94 -5.28
CA CYS A 31 -18.69 16.77 -5.17
C CYS A 31 -18.37 15.63 -6.15
N GLN A 32 -17.56 15.83 -7.20
CA GLN A 32 -17.24 14.78 -8.19
C GLN A 32 -15.90 14.06 -8.00
N CYS A 33 -14.97 14.54 -7.16
CA CYS A 33 -13.68 13.86 -6.95
C CYS A 33 -13.69 12.77 -5.86
N HIS A 34 -14.75 12.65 -5.06
CA HIS A 34 -14.87 11.60 -4.03
C HIS A 34 -15.53 10.28 -4.50
N LEU A 35 -16.15 10.23 -5.69
CA LEU A 35 -16.78 8.98 -6.18
C LEU A 35 -15.89 8.12 -7.09
N LEU A 36 -14.67 8.55 -7.45
CA LEU A 36 -13.75 7.74 -8.27
C LEU A 36 -12.36 7.59 -7.67
N SER A 37 -12.31 7.33 -6.37
CA SER A 37 -11.16 6.69 -5.75
C SER A 37 -11.65 5.76 -4.65
N SER A 38 -12.33 4.70 -5.06
CA SER A 38 -12.45 3.48 -4.26
C SER A 38 -11.15 2.68 -4.45
N PRO A 39 -10.16 2.74 -3.54
CA PRO A 39 -9.24 1.63 -3.44
C PRO A 39 -10.07 0.43 -2.98
N HIS A 40 -10.03 -0.65 -3.74
CA HIS A 40 -10.58 -1.95 -3.35
C HIS A 40 -9.95 -2.41 -2.03
N HIS A 41 -10.47 -1.98 -0.89
CA HIS A 41 -10.26 -2.68 0.36
C HIS A 41 -11.31 -3.78 0.46
N SER A 42 -11.11 -4.84 -0.33
CA SER A 42 -11.82 -6.10 -0.15
C SER A 42 -11.33 -6.74 1.14
N GLY A 43 -11.81 -6.22 2.27
CA GLY A 43 -11.78 -6.90 3.56
C GLY A 43 -12.61 -8.17 3.43
N ARG A 44 -11.99 -9.25 2.96
CA ARG A 44 -12.61 -10.57 2.87
C ARG A 44 -13.03 -10.98 4.27
N ARG A 45 -14.33 -11.19 4.47
CA ARG A 45 -14.81 -12.18 5.42
C ARG A 45 -14.11 -13.48 5.06
N MET A 46 -13.14 -13.93 5.85
CA MET A 46 -12.51 -15.24 5.61
C MET A 46 -13.60 -16.29 5.81
N GLY A 47 -14.18 -16.78 4.71
CA GLY A 47 -15.06 -17.93 4.76
C GLY A 47 -14.28 -19.13 5.31
N HIS A 48 -14.97 -20.05 5.99
CA HIS A 48 -14.37 -21.28 6.55
C HIS A 48 -13.52 -22.06 5.53
N LEU A 49 -13.86 -21.99 4.23
CA LEU A 49 -13.07 -22.60 3.15
C LEU A 49 -11.68 -21.96 2.90
N GLU A 50 -11.47 -20.67 3.19
CA GLU A 50 -10.19 -19.99 2.91
C GLU A 50 -9.15 -20.12 4.04
N GLN A 51 -9.47 -20.86 5.12
CA GLN A 51 -8.59 -21.00 6.28
C GLN A 51 -7.31 -21.81 5.97
N TRP A 52 -7.33 -22.66 4.95
CA TRP A 52 -6.20 -23.52 4.60
C TRP A 52 -4.93 -22.72 4.26
N ARG A 53 -3.81 -23.11 4.89
CA ARG A 53 -2.50 -22.41 4.83
C ARG A 53 -2.53 -20.92 5.17
N SER A 54 -3.59 -20.40 5.80
CA SER A 54 -3.70 -18.98 6.21
C SER A 54 -2.45 -18.49 6.95
N ARG A 55 -1.96 -19.24 7.94
CA ARG A 55 -0.74 -18.94 8.70
C ARG A 55 0.54 -19.00 7.86
N GLN A 56 0.61 -19.90 6.87
CA GLN A 56 1.78 -20.02 6.00
C GLN A 56 1.83 -18.89 4.97
N LYS A 57 0.67 -18.38 4.50
CA LYS A 57 0.57 -17.23 3.59
C LYS A 57 1.18 -15.94 4.16
N ILE A 58 1.25 -15.81 5.49
CA ILE A 58 1.86 -14.64 6.16
C ILE A 58 3.37 -14.55 5.90
N GLY A 59 4.03 -15.66 5.50
CA GLY A 59 5.43 -15.62 5.03
C GLY A 59 6.46 -15.26 6.10
N MET A 60 6.11 -15.31 7.39
CA MET A 60 6.97 -14.93 8.51
C MET A 60 7.31 -16.11 9.44
N GLY A 61 8.25 -15.91 10.37
CA GLY A 61 8.66 -16.93 11.33
C GLY A 61 9.61 -17.99 10.77
N LYS A 62 9.82 -19.09 11.51
CA LYS A 62 10.78 -20.15 11.13
C LYS A 62 10.30 -20.99 9.95
N GLY A 63 9.01 -21.33 9.91
CA GLY A 63 8.43 -22.22 8.89
C GLY A 63 8.17 -21.59 7.52
N SER A 64 8.42 -20.29 7.37
CA SER A 64 8.40 -19.64 6.05
C SER A 64 9.68 -19.91 5.25
N ARG A 65 10.77 -20.27 5.92
CA ARG A 65 12.10 -20.39 5.33
C ARG A 65 12.47 -21.86 5.22
N HIS A 66 13.07 -22.21 4.11
CA HIS A 66 13.55 -23.56 3.83
C HIS A 66 14.92 -23.48 3.17
N CYS A 67 15.73 -24.52 3.37
CA CYS A 67 16.97 -24.68 2.65
C CYS A 67 16.70 -24.84 1.15
N VAL A 68 17.45 -24.12 0.31
CA VAL A 68 17.32 -24.20 -1.15
C VAL A 68 17.65 -25.60 -1.69
N ILE A 69 18.51 -26.36 -1.00
CA ILE A 69 19.01 -27.67 -1.45
C ILE A 69 18.14 -28.82 -0.92
N CYS A 70 17.92 -28.87 0.40
CA CYS A 70 17.27 -30.02 1.05
C CYS A 70 15.83 -29.74 1.52
N SER A 71 15.30 -28.54 1.27
CA SER A 71 13.95 -28.12 1.70
C SER A 71 13.68 -28.17 3.22
N ASN A 72 14.70 -28.44 4.04
CA ASN A 72 14.58 -28.49 5.49
C ASN A 72 14.46 -27.07 6.06
N GLN A 73 13.60 -26.90 7.05
CA GLN A 73 13.36 -25.62 7.73
C GLN A 73 14.26 -25.42 8.96
N LYS A 74 14.98 -26.47 9.39
CA LYS A 74 15.83 -26.44 10.58
C LYS A 74 17.24 -25.97 10.26
N ALA A 75 17.80 -25.15 11.15
CA ALA A 75 19.20 -24.71 11.14
C ALA A 75 19.71 -24.19 9.80
N ILE A 76 18.96 -23.23 9.26
CA ILE A 76 19.31 -22.49 8.06
C ILE A 76 20.30 -21.39 8.44
N ILE A 77 21.41 -21.32 7.71
CA ILE A 77 22.38 -20.23 7.72
C ILE A 77 21.83 -19.12 6.83
N ARG A 78 21.68 -17.93 7.42
CA ARG A 78 21.05 -16.76 6.78
C ARG A 78 22.02 -15.61 6.51
N LYS A 79 23.28 -15.78 6.88
CA LYS A 79 24.31 -14.79 6.63
C LYS A 79 24.60 -14.75 5.13
N TYR A 80 24.76 -13.54 4.58
CA TYR A 80 25.00 -13.33 3.15
C TYR A 80 23.92 -13.94 2.23
N GLU A 81 22.67 -14.06 2.72
CA GLU A 81 21.51 -14.49 1.93
C GLU A 81 21.59 -15.89 1.29
N LEU A 82 22.54 -16.75 1.73
CA LEU A 82 22.68 -18.11 1.18
C LEU A 82 21.45 -19.01 1.37
N ASN A 83 20.70 -18.84 2.48
CA ASN A 83 19.51 -19.65 2.82
C ASN A 83 19.75 -21.17 2.72
N VAL A 84 20.91 -21.65 3.17
CA VAL A 84 21.31 -23.07 3.15
C VAL A 84 21.33 -23.68 4.54
N CYS A 85 21.08 -24.99 4.64
CA CYS A 85 21.15 -25.71 5.91
C CYS A 85 22.60 -25.96 6.35
N ARG A 86 22.87 -26.10 7.66
CA ARG A 86 24.23 -26.34 8.17
C ARG A 86 24.93 -27.61 7.64
N GLN A 87 24.17 -28.64 7.27
CA GLN A 87 24.69 -29.89 6.69
C GLN A 87 25.09 -29.64 5.23
N CYS A 88 24.13 -29.13 4.45
CA CYS A 88 24.26 -28.71 3.08
C CYS A 88 25.43 -27.74 2.86
N PHE A 89 25.63 -26.81 3.80
CA PHE A 89 26.74 -25.86 3.74
C PHE A 89 28.10 -26.55 3.89
N ARG A 90 28.23 -27.58 4.74
CA ARG A 90 29.50 -28.29 4.92
C ARG A 90 29.87 -29.14 3.72
N GLU A 91 28.87 -29.71 3.05
CA GLU A 91 29.06 -30.49 1.81
C GLU A 91 29.45 -29.58 0.63
N ASN A 92 28.84 -28.40 0.53
CA ASN A 92 29.04 -27.49 -0.60
C ASN A 92 30.01 -26.34 -0.32
N ALA A 93 30.66 -26.29 0.86
CA ALA A 93 31.53 -25.19 1.26
C ALA A 93 32.65 -24.93 0.24
N THR A 94 33.27 -25.99 -0.28
CA THR A 94 34.34 -25.93 -1.27
C THR A 94 33.87 -25.35 -2.61
N HIS A 95 32.67 -25.74 -3.07
CA HIS A 95 32.06 -25.23 -4.31
C HIS A 95 31.66 -23.76 -4.23
N ILE A 96 31.27 -23.30 -3.04
CA ILE A 96 30.96 -21.88 -2.79
C ILE A 96 32.25 -21.04 -2.67
N GLY A 97 33.40 -21.69 -2.47
CA GLY A 97 34.70 -21.02 -2.29
C GLY A 97 35.08 -20.75 -0.84
N PHE A 98 34.37 -21.35 0.13
CA PHE A 98 34.75 -21.29 1.54
C PHE A 98 35.82 -22.35 1.85
N ASN A 99 37.04 -21.89 2.12
CA ASN A 99 38.15 -22.74 2.59
C ASN A 99 38.46 -22.47 4.06
N LYS A 100 38.80 -23.55 4.79
CA LYS A 100 39.24 -23.46 6.19
C LYS A 100 40.71 -23.02 6.21
N LEU A 101 40.97 -21.78 6.60
CA LEU A 101 42.32 -21.20 6.63
C LEU A 101 43.10 -21.45 7.93
N ARG A 102 42.43 -21.93 8.99
CA ARG A 102 43.00 -22.20 10.30
C ARG A 102 42.34 -23.42 10.92
#